data_AF-A0A378F6J2-F1
#
_entry.id   AF-A0A378F6J2-F1
#
_cell.length_a   1.000
_cell.length_b   1.000
_cell.length_c   1.000
_cell.angle_alpha   90.00
_cell.angle_beta   90.00
_cell.angle_gamma   90.00
#
_symmetry.space_group_name_H-M   'P 1'
#
loop_
_entity.id
_entity.type
_entity.pdbx_description
1 polymer ?
#
loop_
_entity_poly.entity_id
_entity_poly.type
_entity_poly.pdbx_seq_one_letter_code
_entity_poly.pdbx_strand_id
1 'polypeptide(L)'
;MIIPAANVRHLSLSHELRQAVADNQFAIWAIDDITEALPMLTQLMWDGEGQTLRQTIQERIAQATQQETRHRFSVAATLVRWDKF
;
A
#
# COMPACT_ATOMS: atom_id res chain seq x y z
N MET A 1 -14.52 4.79 6.56
CA MET A 1 -14.62 3.57 5.74
C MET A 1 -14.53 3.95 4.27
N ILE A 2 -13.82 3.18 3.46
CA ILE A 2 -13.70 3.40 2.01
C ILE A 2 -14.45 2.26 1.30
N ILE A 3 -15.30 2.58 0.33
CA ILE A 3 -16.09 1.61 -0.45
C ILE A 3 -16.03 1.95 -1.95
N PRO A 4 -16.28 0.99 -2.84
CA PRO A 4 -16.49 1.29 -4.25
C PRO A 4 -17.73 2.17 -4.46
N ALA A 5 -17.65 3.17 -5.33
CA ALA A 5 -18.76 4.07 -5.68
C ALA A 5 -19.97 3.32 -6.25
N ALA A 6 -19.73 2.22 -6.97
CA ALA A 6 -20.78 1.32 -7.45
C ALA A 6 -21.70 0.80 -6.33
N ASN A 7 -21.19 0.67 -5.10
CA ASN A 7 -21.96 0.14 -3.96
C ASN A 7 -22.87 1.18 -3.31
N VAL A 8 -22.73 2.48 -3.61
CA VAL A 8 -23.54 3.55 -2.97
C VAL A 8 -25.04 3.34 -3.22
N ARG A 9 -25.42 2.95 -4.43
CA ARG A 9 -26.83 2.68 -4.80
C ARG A 9 -27.46 1.51 -4.02
N HIS A 10 -26.64 0.67 -3.42
CA HIS A 10 -27.05 -0.50 -2.63
C HIS A 10 -26.77 -0.32 -1.13
N LEU A 11 -26.27 0.86 -0.72
CA LEU A 11 -25.83 1.11 0.64
C LEU A 11 -27.03 1.41 1.55
N SER A 12 -27.43 0.40 2.31
CA SER A 12 -28.41 0.54 3.40
C SER A 12 -27.70 0.56 4.74
N LEU A 13 -27.65 1.75 5.36
CA LEU A 13 -27.01 1.94 6.66
C LEU A 13 -28.02 1.70 7.80
N SER A 14 -27.55 1.05 8.87
CA SER A 14 -28.32 0.95 10.12
C SER A 14 -28.59 2.35 10.69
N HIS A 15 -29.59 2.49 11.56
CA HIS A 15 -29.89 3.77 12.18
C HIS A 15 -28.70 4.33 12.98
N GLU A 16 -28.01 3.47 13.73
CA GLU A 16 -26.80 3.81 14.49
C GLU A 16 -25.70 4.40 13.59
N LEU A 17 -25.40 3.75 12.46
CA LEU A 17 -24.38 4.26 11.53
C LEU A 17 -24.79 5.61 10.92
N ARG A 18 -26.08 5.79 10.60
CA ARG A 18 -26.57 7.08 10.07
C ARG A 18 -26.41 8.20 11.09
N GLN A 19 -26.69 7.92 12.36
CA GLN A 19 -26.51 8.89 13.43
C GLN A 19 -25.03 9.24 13.62
N ALA A 20 -24.15 8.24 13.65
CA ALA A 20 -22.70 8.46 13.74
C ALA A 20 -22.14 9.28 12.57
N VAL A 21 -22.69 9.11 11.36
CA VAL A 21 -22.35 9.96 10.20
C VAL A 21 -22.85 11.38 10.40
N ALA A 22 -24.09 11.57 10.84
CA ALA A 22 -24.66 12.91 11.10
C ALA A 22 -23.89 13.66 12.19
N ASP A 23 -23.42 12.95 13.21
CA ASP A 23 -22.65 13.49 14.33
C ASP A 23 -21.16 13.68 13.99
N ASN A 24 -20.75 13.45 12.73
CA ASN A 24 -19.37 13.50 12.25
C ASN A 24 -18.40 12.55 12.99
N GLN A 25 -18.93 11.51 13.63
CA GLN A 25 -18.16 10.48 14.33
C GLN A 25 -17.71 9.36 13.38
N PHE A 26 -18.36 9.25 12.22
CA PHE A 26 -18.04 8.26 11.19
C PHE A 26 -18.14 8.86 9.79
N ALA A 27 -17.22 8.48 8.91
CA ALA A 27 -17.22 8.91 7.52
C ALA A 27 -17.13 7.70 6.58
N ILE A 28 -17.92 7.71 5.51
CA ILE A 28 -17.86 6.74 4.41
C ILE A 28 -17.46 7.50 3.15
N TRP A 29 -16.39 7.04 2.51
CA TRP A 29 -15.84 7.59 1.28
C TRP A 29 -16.08 6.59 0.16
N ALA A 30 -16.74 7.04 -0.90
CA ALA A 30 -17.00 6.22 -2.06
C ALA A 30 -16.02 6.62 -3.17
N ILE A 31 -15.29 5.67 -3.73
CA ILE A 31 -14.25 5.90 -4.74
C ILE A 31 -14.51 5.06 -5.99
N ASP A 32 -14.17 5.60 -7.15
CA ASP A 32 -14.22 4.86 -8.42
C ASP A 32 -12.90 4.14 -8.70
N ASP A 33 -11.77 4.76 -8.32
CA ASP A 33 -10.43 4.22 -8.48
C ASP A 33 -9.61 4.26 -7.18
N ILE A 34 -8.74 3.26 -6.99
CA ILE A 34 -7.92 3.15 -5.79
C ILE A 34 -6.98 4.34 -5.60
N THR A 35 -6.56 4.98 -6.69
CA THR A 35 -5.66 6.14 -6.66
C THR A 35 -6.25 7.35 -5.95
N GLU A 36 -7.57 7.43 -5.79
CA GLU A 36 -8.25 8.46 -5.00
C GLU A 36 -8.03 8.27 -3.48
N ALA A 37 -7.93 7.02 -3.02
CA ALA A 37 -7.77 6.69 -1.61
C ALA A 37 -6.31 6.63 -1.15
N LEU A 38 -5.38 6.35 -2.06
CA LEU A 38 -3.96 6.21 -1.72
C LEU A 38 -3.38 7.46 -1.01
N PRO A 39 -3.65 8.70 -1.44
CA PRO A 39 -3.18 9.89 -0.75
C PRO A 39 -3.78 10.03 0.66
N MET A 40 -5.04 9.64 0.85
CA MET A 40 -5.71 9.72 2.16
C MET A 40 -5.08 8.77 3.18
N LEU A 41 -4.63 7.59 2.73
CA LEU A 41 -4.09 6.55 3.59
C LEU A 41 -2.57 6.64 3.78
N THR A 42 -1.85 7.11 2.76
CA THR A 42 -0.39 7.08 2.73
C THR A 42 0.27 8.45 2.75
N GLN A 43 -0.53 9.52 2.60
CA GLN A 43 -0.05 10.90 2.43
C GLN A 43 0.83 11.11 1.18
N LEU A 44 0.85 10.12 0.27
CA LEU A 44 1.61 10.17 -0.98
C LEU A 44 0.68 10.01 -2.17
N MET A 45 0.95 10.77 -3.23
CA MET A 45 0.30 10.58 -4.52
C MET A 45 0.75 9.25 -5.13
N TRP A 46 -0.14 8.57 -5.84
CA TRP A 46 0.19 7.33 -6.55
C TRP A 46 1.35 7.55 -7.54
N ASP A 47 1.22 8.59 -8.37
CA ASP A 47 2.19 9.00 -9.40
C ASP A 47 2.14 10.52 -9.59
N GLY A 48 3.07 11.11 -10.37
CA GLY A 48 3.14 12.55 -10.63
C GLY A 48 4.48 13.19 -10.25
N GLU A 49 4.46 14.50 -9.97
CA GLU A 49 5.66 15.24 -9.57
C GLU A 49 6.02 15.04 -8.09
N GLY A 50 7.32 15.00 -7.80
CA GLY A 50 7.84 14.79 -6.45
C GLY A 50 7.92 13.32 -6.05
N GLN A 51 7.98 13.05 -4.74
CA GLN A 51 8.03 11.68 -4.23
C GLN A 51 6.65 11.02 -4.34
N THR A 52 6.58 9.94 -5.11
CA THR A 52 5.34 9.18 -5.31
C THR A 52 5.37 7.84 -4.59
N LEU A 53 4.18 7.31 -4.31
CA LEU A 53 4.02 5.98 -3.72
C LEU A 53 4.57 4.91 -4.66
N ARG A 54 4.32 5.03 -5.97
CA ARG A 54 4.84 4.11 -6.99
C ARG A 54 6.37 4.06 -6.97
N GLN A 55 7.04 5.21 -6.97
CA GLN A 55 8.50 5.28 -6.90
C GLN A 55 9.01 4.66 -5.60
N THR A 56 8.41 5.00 -4.46
CA THR A 56 8.82 4.48 -3.15
C THR A 56 8.69 2.95 -3.07
N ILE A 57 7.63 2.38 -3.64
CA ILE A 57 7.44 0.93 -3.72
C ILE A 57 8.50 0.30 -4.62
N GLN A 58 8.73 0.86 -5.81
CA GLN A 58 9.72 0.34 -6.75
C GLN A 58 11.13 0.35 -6.17
N GLU A 59 11.52 1.42 -5.50
CA GLU A 59 12.81 1.54 -4.82
C GLU A 59 12.97 0.48 -3.72
N ARG A 60 11.94 0.28 -2.88
CA ARG A 60 11.97 -0.74 -1.82
C ARG A 60 12.05 -2.15 -2.39
N ILE A 61 11.33 -2.45 -3.47
CA ILE A 61 11.43 -3.74 -4.17
C ILE A 61 12.85 -3.93 -4.69
N ALA A 62 13.41 -2.94 -5.41
CA ALA A 62 14.76 -3.02 -5.97
C ALA A 62 15.82 -3.24 -4.87
N GLN A 63 15.70 -2.54 -3.74
CA GLN A 63 16.59 -2.72 -2.59
C GLN A 63 16.49 -4.13 -2.00
N ALA A 64 15.27 -4.65 -1.80
CA ALA A 64 15.05 -5.99 -1.29
C ALA A 64 15.61 -7.08 -2.22
N THR A 65 15.36 -6.97 -3.53
CA THR A 65 15.87 -7.92 -4.53
C THR A 65 17.41 -7.89 -4.62
N GLN A 66 18.04 -6.72 -4.52
CA GLN A 66 19.50 -6.61 -4.46
C GLN A 66 20.06 -7.26 -3.20
N GLN A 67 19.40 -7.06 -2.05
CA GLN A 67 19.83 -7.65 -0.79
C GLN A 67 19.76 -9.17 -0.82
N GLU A 68 18.66 -9.76 -1.33
CA GLU A 68 18.53 -11.20 -1.51
C GLU A 68 19.64 -11.76 -2.41
N THR A 69 19.91 -11.07 -3.53
CA THR A 69 20.98 -11.45 -4.47
C THR A 69 22.36 -11.42 -3.79
N ARG A 70 22.69 -10.35 -3.06
CA ARG A 70 23.94 -10.23 -2.29
C ARG A 70 24.07 -11.34 -1.24
N HIS A 71 22.99 -11.66 -0.52
CA HIS A 71 22.99 -12.75 0.47
C HIS A 71 23.28 -14.11 -0.18
N ARG A 72 22.64 -14.41 -1.32
CA ARG A 72 22.90 -15.64 -2.07
C ARG A 72 24.36 -15.75 -2.53
N PHE A 73 24.94 -14.66 -3.04
CA PHE A 73 26.36 -14.63 -3.43
C PHE A 73 27.29 -14.79 -2.21
N SER A 74 26.98 -14.18 -1.07
CA SER A 74 27.75 -14.32 0.17
C SER A 74 27.78 -15.76 0.69
N VAL A 75 26.62 -16.43 0.69
CA VAL A 75 26.50 -17.84 1.10
C VAL A 75 27.27 -18.75 0.13
N ALA A 76 27.12 -18.54 -1.17
CA ALA A 76 27.87 -19.30 -2.18
C ALA A 76 29.39 -19.13 -2.02
N ALA A 77 29.87 -17.90 -1.83
CA ALA A 77 31.29 -17.63 -1.61
C ALA A 77 31.81 -18.27 -0.30
N THR A 78 30.99 -18.29 0.74
CA THR A 78 31.33 -18.93 2.01
C THR A 78 31.43 -20.45 1.87
N LEU A 79 30.49 -21.10 1.16
CA LEU A 79 30.53 -22.54 0.88
C LEU A 79 31.78 -22.96 0.10
N VAL A 80 32.15 -22.22 -0.95
CA VAL A 80 33.37 -22.48 -1.73
C VAL A 80 34.63 -22.40 -0.87
N ARG A 81 34.65 -21.54 0.15
CA ARG A 81 35.79 -21.42 1.07
C ARG A 81 35.92 -22.63 2.01
N TRP A 82 34.83 -23.27 2.41
CA TRP A 82 34.86 -24.44 3.29
C TRP A 82 35.32 -25.72 2.59
N ASP A 83 35.13 -25.83 1.28
CA ASP A 83 35.61 -26.96 0.45
C ASP A 83 37.15 -27.00 0.33
N LYS A 84 37.84 -25.94 0.77
CA LYS A 84 39.30 -25.78 0.70
C LYS A 84 40.03 -26.10 2.01
N PHE A 85 39.34 -26.61 3.03
CA PHE A 85 39.90 -27.04 4.33
C PHE A 85 39.45 -28.46 4.67
#